data_AF-A0A4P9WJ45-F1
#
_entry.id   AF-A0A4P9WJ45-F1
#
_cell.length_a   1.000
_cell.length_b   1.000
_cell.length_c   1.000
_cell.angle_alpha   90.00
_cell.angle_beta   90.00
_cell.angle_gamma   90.00
#
_symmetry.space_group_name_H-M   'P 1'
#
loop_
_entity.id
_entity.type
_entity.pdbx_description
1 polymer ?
#
loop_
_entity_poly.entity_id
_entity_poly.type
_entity_poly.pdbx_seq_one_letter_code
_entity_poly.pdbx_strand_id
1 'polypeptide(L)'
;MSITTSRAYDIVVFGATGFTGVLVAEYLATRYPHLRLAIAGRSRSKLSEVQGRLAEVSEHKVRGGSGEARRMGDADFVTLPGGWD
;
A
#
# COMPACT_ATOMS: atom_id res chain seq x y z
N MET A 1 30.43 -5.15 -3.53
CA MET A 1 29.72 -4.01 -4.14
C MET A 1 28.28 -4.08 -3.66
N SER A 2 27.93 -3.36 -2.59
CA SER A 2 26.58 -3.43 -2.02
C SER A 2 25.65 -2.60 -2.89
N ILE A 3 24.78 -3.26 -3.66
CA ILE A 3 23.66 -2.59 -4.32
C ILE A 3 22.59 -2.38 -3.25
N THR A 4 22.82 -1.45 -2.33
CA THR A 4 21.79 -1.06 -1.35
C THR A 4 20.82 -0.11 -2.02
N THR A 5 20.05 -0.60 -3.00
CA THR A 5 18.84 0.14 -3.40
C THR A 5 17.88 0.06 -2.22
N SER A 6 17.79 1.14 -1.44
CA SER A 6 16.78 1.30 -0.40
C SER A 6 15.40 1.33 -1.07
N ARG A 7 14.84 0.16 -1.36
CA ARG A 7 13.47 0.03 -1.86
C ARG A 7 12.56 0.47 -0.72
N ALA A 8 11.70 1.45 -0.98
CA ALA A 8 10.75 1.95 0.03
C ALA A 8 9.62 0.94 0.30
N TYR A 9 9.36 0.04 -0.65
CA TYR A 9 8.28 -0.95 -0.59
C TYR A 9 8.81 -2.33 -0.96
N ASP A 10 8.24 -3.34 -0.33
CA ASP A 10 8.51 -4.74 -0.65
C ASP A 10 7.58 -5.20 -1.78
N ILE A 11 6.32 -4.74 -1.78
CA ILE A 11 5.32 -5.04 -2.81
C ILE A 11 4.52 -3.78 -3.16
N VAL A 12 4.27 -3.59 -4.46
CA VAL A 12 3.32 -2.60 -4.97
C VAL A 12 2.22 -3.33 -5.74
N VAL A 13 0.96 -3.13 -5.35
CA VAL A 13 -0.21 -3.68 -6.06
C VAL A 13 -0.73 -2.62 -7.03
N PHE A 14 -0.44 -2.83 -8.32
CA PHE A 14 -1.02 -2.02 -9.39
C PHE A 14 -2.44 -2.49 -9.72
N GLY A 15 -3.35 -1.54 -9.93
CA GLY A 15 -4.77 -1.85 -10.15
C GLY A 15 -5.49 -2.24 -8.87
N ALA A 16 -5.02 -1.76 -7.71
CA ALA A 16 -5.62 -2.04 -6.41
C ALA A 16 -7.08 -1.60 -6.28
N THR A 17 -7.55 -0.70 -7.14
CA THR A 17 -8.96 -0.27 -7.20
C THR A 17 -9.85 -1.19 -8.04
N GLY A 18 -9.28 -2.22 -8.67
CA GLY A 18 -10.03 -3.24 -9.43
C GLY A 18 -10.46 -4.40 -8.52
N PHE A 19 -11.40 -5.22 -8.99
CA PHE A 19 -11.95 -6.34 -8.21
C PHE A 19 -10.87 -7.25 -7.61
N THR A 20 -10.00 -7.81 -8.45
CA THR A 20 -8.90 -8.68 -7.99
C THR A 20 -7.85 -7.92 -7.20
N GLY A 21 -7.58 -6.65 -7.56
CA GLY A 21 -6.55 -5.84 -6.91
C GLY A 21 -6.86 -5.57 -5.44
N VAL A 22 -8.13 -5.32 -5.11
CA VAL A 22 -8.58 -5.15 -3.71
C VAL A 22 -8.35 -6.44 -2.92
N LEU A 23 -8.79 -7.59 -3.47
CA LEU A 23 -8.65 -8.89 -2.79
C LEU A 23 -7.19 -9.26 -2.54
N VAL A 24 -6.32 -8.99 -3.50
CA VAL A 24 -4.86 -9.21 -3.35
C VAL A 24 -4.29 -8.29 -2.29
N ALA A 25 -4.65 -7.00 -2.29
CA ALA A 25 -4.16 -6.06 -1.30
C ALA A 25 -4.63 -6.43 0.12
N GLU A 26 -5.89 -6.86 0.29
CA GLU A 26 -6.44 -7.34 1.56
C GLU A 26 -5.72 -8.61 2.02
N TYR A 27 -5.55 -9.58 1.11
CA TYR A 27 -4.82 -10.80 1.42
C TYR A 27 -3.39 -10.53 1.90
N LEU A 28 -2.69 -9.62 1.23
CA LEU A 28 -1.32 -9.26 1.60
C LEU A 28 -1.26 -8.51 2.94
N ALA A 29 -2.13 -7.53 3.15
CA ALA A 29 -2.18 -6.76 4.39
C ALA A 29 -2.49 -7.63 5.61
N THR A 30 -3.41 -8.60 5.47
CA THR A 30 -3.79 -9.50 6.56
C THR A 30 -2.75 -10.60 6.79
N ARG A 31 -2.24 -11.21 5.72
CA ARG A 31 -1.37 -12.41 5.85
C ARG A 31 0.10 -12.06 6.08
N TYR A 32 0.54 -10.89 5.62
CA TYR A 32 1.93 -10.46 5.68
C TYR A 32 2.04 -9.02 6.23
N PRO A 33 1.66 -8.79 7.50
CA PRO A 33 1.65 -7.45 8.10
C PRO A 33 3.04 -6.81 8.23
N HIS A 34 4.12 -7.58 8.02
CA HIS A 34 5.50 -7.09 8.03
C HIS A 34 5.96 -6.52 6.67
N LEU A 35 5.19 -6.69 5.60
CA LEU A 35 5.57 -6.20 4.27
C LEU A 35 5.25 -4.73 4.08
N ARG A 36 6.20 -3.97 3.54
CA ARG A 36 6.01 -2.60 3.06
C ARG A 36 5.15 -2.61 1.81
N LEU A 37 3.85 -2.71 2.01
CA LEU A 37 2.86 -2.77 0.94
C LEU A 37 2.44 -1.36 0.52
N ALA A 38 2.33 -1.17 -0.79
CA ALA A 38 1.69 0.00 -1.36
C ALA A 38 0.71 -0.37 -2.46
N ILE A 39 -0.24 0.53 -2.72
CA ILE A 39 -1.30 0.36 -3.70
C ILE A 39 -1.24 1.45 -4.75
N ALA A 40 -1.52 1.11 -6.01
CA ALA A 40 -1.51 2.04 -7.12
C ALA A 40 -2.72 1.86 -8.02
N GLY A 41 -3.21 2.96 -8.59
CA GLY A 41 -4.42 3.00 -9.41
C GLY A 41 -4.62 4.33 -10.14
N ARG A 42 -5.62 4.38 -11.01
CA ARG A 42 -5.92 5.58 -11.83
C ARG A 42 -6.90 6.56 -11.18
N SER A 43 -7.45 6.20 -10.02
CA SER A 43 -8.49 6.97 -9.34
C SER A 43 -8.11 7.12 -7.88
N ARG A 44 -7.70 8.35 -7.50
CA ARG A 44 -7.33 8.70 -6.13
C ARG A 44 -8.45 8.46 -5.12
N SER A 45 -9.69 8.78 -5.47
CA SER A 45 -10.85 8.56 -4.58
C SER A 45 -11.00 7.07 -4.25
N LYS A 46 -10.99 6.21 -5.28
CA LYS A 46 -11.06 4.76 -5.09
C LYS A 46 -9.84 4.20 -4.35
N LEU A 47 -8.65 4.76 -4.56
CA LEU A 47 -7.46 4.37 -3.79
C LEU A 47 -7.60 4.72 -2.30
N SER A 48 -8.19 5.87 -1.97
CA SER A 48 -8.47 6.26 -0.58
C SER A 48 -9.47 5.31 0.09
N GLU A 49 -10.50 4.87 -0.63
CA GLU A 49 -11.46 3.87 -0.14
C GLU A 49 -10.77 2.53 0.15
N VAL A 50 -9.92 2.06 -0.77
CA VAL A 50 -9.15 0.82 -0.59
C VAL A 50 -8.15 0.97 0.57
N GLN A 51 -7.46 2.10 0.69
CA GLN A 51 -6.57 2.36 1.82
C GLN A 51 -7.32 2.29 3.16
N GLY A 52 -8.52 2.89 3.23
CA GLY A 52 -9.38 2.84 4.42
C GLY A 52 -9.73 1.41 4.81
N ARG A 53 -10.23 0.61 3.85
CA ARG A 53 -10.53 -0.82 4.06
C ARG A 53 -9.32 -1.61 4.55
N LEU A 54 -8.16 -1.38 3.93
CA LEU A 54 -6.93 -2.08 4.30
C LEU A 54 -6.48 -1.72 5.72
N ALA A 55 -6.64 -0.47 6.13
CA ALA A 55 -6.34 -0.02 7.49
C ALA A 55 -7.30 -0.59 8.55
N GLU A 56 -8.50 -1.03 8.16
CA GLU A 56 -9.45 -1.71 9.05
C GLU A 56 -9.09 -3.19 9.25
N VAL A 57 -8.68 -3.88 8.18
CA VAL A 57 -8.35 -5.33 8.25
C VAL A 57 -6.95 -5.59 8.79
N SER A 58 -6.04 -4.62 8.70
CA SER A 58 -4.73 -4.68 9.35
C SER A 58 -4.85 -4.27 10.83
N GLU A 59 -5.38 -5.13 11.69
CA GLU A 59 -5.53 -4.86 13.14
C GLU A 59 -4.20 -4.63 13.92
N HIS A 60 -3.06 -4.54 13.24
CA HIS A 60 -1.79 -4.06 13.78
C HIS A 60 -1.53 -2.58 13.40
N LYS A 61 -2.37 -1.71 13.97
CA LYS A 61 -2.19 -0.25 14.11
C LYS A 61 -1.18 -0.03 15.28
N VAL A 62 -0.25 0.91 15.38
CA VAL A 62 -0.04 2.23 14.80
C VAL A 62 1.41 2.62 15.12
N ARG A 63 2.22 2.95 14.11
CA ARG A 63 3.08 4.14 14.19
C ARG A 63 2.91 4.85 12.87
N GLY A 64 2.21 5.98 12.93
CA GLY A 64 1.73 6.67 11.74
C GLY A 64 2.87 7.06 10.81
N GLY A 65 3.06 6.28 9.75
CA GLY A 65 3.59 6.81 8.51
C GLY A 65 2.45 7.48 7.79
N SER A 66 2.48 8.81 7.68
CA SER A 66 1.56 9.57 6.82
C SER A 66 1.63 8.97 5.42
N GLY A 67 0.54 8.35 4.97
CA GLY A 67 0.54 7.69 3.68
C GLY A 67 0.68 8.73 2.56
N GLU A 68 1.89 9.00 2.08
CA GLU A 68 2.10 10.04 1.07
C GLU A 68 1.60 9.55 -0.29
N ALA A 69 0.60 10.25 -0.82
CA ALA A 69 0.15 10.03 -2.18
C ALA A 69 1.17 10.62 -3.17
N ARG A 70 1.82 9.78 -3.97
CA ARG A 70 2.81 10.22 -4.97
C ARG A 70 2.31 9.86 -6.37
N ARG A 71 2.56 10.72 -7.37
CA ARG A 71 2.24 10.43 -8.78
C ARG A 71 3.42 9.70 -9.41
N MET A 72 3.17 8.54 -10.00
CA MET A 72 4.17 7.78 -10.77
C MET A 72 3.63 7.56 -12.18
N GLY A 73 4.09 8.37 -13.14
CA GLY A 73 3.50 8.43 -14.48
C GLY A 73 2.03 8.86 -14.43
N ASP A 74 1.14 8.09 -15.07
CA ASP A 74 -0.31 8.32 -15.07
C ASP A 74 -1.04 7.68 -13.88
N ALA A 75 -0.33 7.00 -12.97
CA ALA A 75 -0.93 6.35 -11.81
C ALA A 75 -0.77 7.20 -10.53
N ASP A 76 -1.83 7.21 -9.71
CA ASP A 76 -1.78 7.60 -8.31
C ASP A 76 -1.28 6.42 -7.48
N PHE A 77 -0.45 6.70 -6.48
CA PHE A 77 0.14 5.73 -5.57
C PHE A 77 -0.17 6.13 -4.13
N VAL A 78 -0.56 5.17 -3.29
CA VAL A 78 -0.88 5.37 -1.88
C VAL A 78 -0.17 4.31 -1.05
N THR A 79 0.37 4.72 0.09
CA THR A 79 1.06 3.83 1.03
C THR A 79 0.15 3.44 2.18
N LEU A 80 0.31 2.21 2.66
CA LEU A 80 -0.43 1.73 3.81
C LEU A 80 0.32 2.05 5.11
N PRO A 81 -0.40 2.40 6.19
CA PRO A 81 0.23 2.61 7.48
C PRO A 81 0.84 1.30 7.99
N GLY A 82 2.11 1.37 8.37
CA GLY A 82 2.88 0.34 9.04
C GLY A 82 4.05 1.03 9.74
N GLY A 83 4.38 0.64 10.97
CA GLY A 83 5.53 1.20 11.68
C GLY A 83 6.81 0.75 10.97
N TRP A 84 7.48 1.66 10.29
CA TRP A 84 8.72 1.39 9.59
C TRP A 84 9.86 2.06 10.37
N ASP A 85 10.24 1.43 11.48
CA ASP A 85 11.47 1.70 12.22
C ASP A 85 12.51 0.62 11.89
#